data_AF-A0A1R3KBF6-F1
#
_entry.id   AF-A0A1R3KBF6-F1
#
_cell.length_a   1.000
_cell.length_b   1.000
_cell.length_c   1.000
_cell.angle_alpha   90.00
_cell.angle_beta   90.00
_cell.angle_gamma   90.00
#
_symmetry.space_group_name_H-M   'P 1'
#
loop_
_entity.id
_entity.type
_entity.pdbx_description
1 polymer ?
#
loop_
_entity_poly.entity_id
_entity_poly.type
_entity_poly.pdbx_seq_one_letter_code
_entity_poly.pdbx_strand_id
1 'polypeptide(L)' 'MLVEQRIINEPTAAALSYGMNKEGFIVVFVLGVRTFDVSNLEIPNGVFEVKATNGEAIDRVELF' A
#
# COMPACT_ATOMS: atom_id res chain seq x y z
N MET A 1 25.62 -7.65 -3.53
CA MET A 1 24.44 -8.37 -4.05
C MET A 1 23.46 -8.49 -2.90
N LEU A 2 22.41 -7.66 -2.87
CA LEU A 2 21.35 -7.81 -1.86
C LEU A 2 20.41 -8.91 -2.38
N VAL A 3 20.23 -9.95 -1.58
CA VAL A 3 19.24 -10.99 -1.87
C VAL A 3 17.95 -10.54 -1.19
N GLU A 4 16.99 -10.04 -1.95
CA GLU A 4 15.69 -9.66 -1.41
C GLU A 4 14.91 -10.91 -1.02
N GLN A 5 14.52 -11.00 0.26
CA GLN A 5 13.85 -12.18 0.83
C GLN A 5 12.39 -12.30 0.36
N ARG A 6 11.70 -11.18 0.13
CA ARG A 6 10.30 -11.14 -0.31
C ARG A 6 9.93 -9.74 -0.81
N ILE A 7 9.17 -9.68 -1.90
CA ILE A 7 8.50 -8.45 -2.36
C ILE A 7 7.12 -8.41 -1.73
N ILE A 8 6.77 -7.28 -1.13
CA ILE A 8 5.43 -7.00 -0.59
C ILE A 8 4.94 -5.66 -1.15
N ASN A 9 3.63 -5.53 -1.29
CA ASN A 9 2.96 -4.29 -1.66
C ASN A 9 3.06 -3.23 -0.53
N GLU A 10 3.22 -1.97 -0.91
CA GLU A 10 3.26 -0.82 0.00
C GLU A 10 2.09 -0.78 0.99
N PRO A 11 0.81 -0.95 0.58
CA PRO A 11 -0.31 -0.92 1.53
C PRO A 11 -0.23 -2.01 2.61
N THR A 12 0.27 -3.20 2.30
CA THR A 12 0.47 -4.26 3.32
C THR A 12 1.68 -3.95 4.20
N ALA A 13 2.76 -3.41 3.64
CA ALA A 13 3.91 -2.97 4.43
C ALA A 13 3.50 -1.89 5.45
N ALA A 14 2.68 -0.93 5.02
CA ALA A 14 2.11 0.10 5.91
C ALA A 14 1.21 -0.53 6.98
N ALA A 15 0.27 -1.40 6.61
CA ALA A 15 -0.60 -2.05 7.60
C ALA A 15 0.22 -2.82 8.65
N LEU A 16 1.27 -3.54 8.23
CA LEU A 16 2.20 -4.23 9.14
C LEU A 16 2.99 -3.25 10.03
N SER A 17 3.51 -2.14 9.50
CA SER A 17 4.29 -1.17 10.28
C SER A 17 3.48 -0.48 11.37
N TYR A 18 2.18 -0.30 11.12
CA TYR A 18 1.24 0.24 12.12
C TYR A 18 0.66 -0.83 13.06
N GLY A 19 1.11 -2.08 12.97
CA GLY A 19 0.61 -3.17 13.81
C GLY A 19 -0.84 -3.56 13.52
N MET A 20 -1.33 -3.29 12.31
CA MET A 20 -2.70 -3.58 11.89
C MET A 20 -2.80 -5.02 11.39
N ASN A 21 -2.70 -5.98 12.30
CA ASN A 21 -2.74 -7.42 12.04
C ASN A 21 -4.02 -8.11 12.56
N LYS A 22 -5.06 -7.33 12.87
CA LYS A 22 -6.35 -7.85 13.34
C LYS A 22 -7.30 -7.99 12.16
N GLU A 23 -8.25 -8.91 12.29
CA GLU A 23 -9.28 -9.07 11.28
C GLU A 23 -10.09 -7.78 11.11
N GLY A 24 -10.39 -7.45 9.86
CA GLY A 24 -11.19 -6.28 9.51
C GLY A 24 -10.80 -5.64 8.18
N PHE A 25 -11.34 -4.44 7.97
CA PHE A 25 -11.08 -3.63 6.80
C PHE A 25 -10.16 -2.46 7.14
N ILE A 26 -9.19 -2.21 6.28
CA ILE A 26 -8.24 -1.10 6.40
C ILE A 26 -8.26 -0.33 5.09
N VAL A 27 -8.32 0.99 5.18
CA VAL A 27 -8.03 1.85 4.03
C VAL A 27 -6.66 2.46 4.26
N VAL A 28 -5.74 2.23 3.32
CA VAL A 28 -4.40 2.80 3.35
C VAL A 28 -4.32 3.91 2.31
N PHE A 29 -3.87 5.08 2.74
CA PHE A 29 -3.58 6.22 1.89
C PHE A 29 -2.06 6.38 1.80
N VAL A 30 -1.51 6.29 0.59
CA VAL A 30 -0.10 6.53 0.31
C VAL A 30 0.01 7.86 -0.43
N LEU A 31 0.58 8.86 0.24
CA LEU A 31 0.84 10.18 -0.31
C LEU A 31 2.33 10.30 -0.65
N GLY A 32 2.68 9.99 -1.88
CA GLY A 32 4.00 10.26 -2.44
C GLY A 32 4.10 11.67 -3.00
N VAL A 33 5.32 12.10 -3.35
CA VAL A 33 5.53 13.39 -4.03
C VAL A 33 5.00 13.36 -5.47
N ARG A 34 4.98 12.18 -6.10
CA ARG A 34 4.58 11.99 -7.50
C ARG A 34 3.45 10.99 -7.69
N THR A 35 3.12 10.25 -6.65
CA THR A 35 2.11 9.19 -6.69
C THR A 35 1.16 9.38 -5.54
N PHE A 36 -0.11 9.09 -5.81
CA PHE A 36 -1.13 9.01 -4.81
C PHE A 36 -1.85 7.69 -5.01
N ASP A 37 -1.87 6.84 -3.98
CA ASP A 37 -2.56 5.56 -4.03
C ASP A 37 -3.46 5.39 -2.80
N VAL A 38 -4.66 4.86 -3.03
CA VAL A 38 -5.61 4.48 -1.99
C VAL A 38 -5.95 3.00 -2.19
N SER A 39 -5.71 2.20 -1.16
CA SER A 39 -5.99 0.77 -1.19
C SER A 39 -6.94 0.37 -0.07
N ASN A 40 -7.95 -0.42 -0.41
CA ASN A 40 -8.81 -1.10 0.55
C ASN A 40 -8.25 -2.51 0.77
N LEU A 41 -7.89 -2.82 2.01
CA LEU A 41 -7.45 -4.14 2.44
C LEU A 41 -8.52 -4.78 3.30
N GLU A 42 -8.71 -6.08 3.13
CA GLU A 42 -9.38 -6.94 4.08
C GLU A 42 -8.35 -7.90 4.69
N ILE A 43 -8.48 -8.20 5.99
CA ILE A 43 -7.62 -9.16 6.68
C ILE A 43 -8.45 -10.36 7.15
N PRO A 44 -8.87 -11.29 6.26
CA PRO A 44 -9.49 -12.53 6.69
C PRO A 44 -8.42 -13.52 7.19
N ASN A 45 -8.61 -14.12 8.38
CA ASN A 45 -7.72 -15.16 8.92
C ASN A 45 -6.23 -14.77 8.96
N GLY A 46 -5.93 -13.48 9.17
CA GLY A 46 -4.55 -12.97 9.20
C GLY A 46 -3.86 -12.84 7.84
N VAL A 47 -4.56 -13.06 6.72
CA VAL A 47 -4.06 -12.87 5.36
C VAL A 47 -4.42 -11.46 4.90
N PHE A 48 -3.48 -10.69 4.37
CA PHE A 48 -3.76 -9.36 3.83
C PHE A 48 -4.19 -9.46 2.37
N GLU A 49 -5.42 -9.06 2.08
CA GLU A 49 -5.98 -9.06 0.73
C GLU A 49 -6.29 -7.63 0.27
N VAL A 50 -5.66 -7.18 -0.82
CA VAL A 50 -6.01 -5.91 -1.46
C VAL A 50 -7.27 -6.13 -2.29
N LYS A 51 -8.39 -5.55 -1.86
CA LYS A 51 -9.68 -5.67 -2.56
C LYS A 51 -9.85 -4.66 -3.68
N ALA A 52 -9.33 -3.46 -3.48
CA ALA A 52 -9.34 -2.41 -4.48
C ALA A 52 -8.12 -1.52 -4.28
N THR A 53 -7.61 -0.98 -5.37
CA THR A 53 -6.63 0.09 -5.35
C THR A 53 -6.99 1.08 -6.44
N ASN A 54 -6.91 2.36 -6.12
CA ASN A 54 -7.03 3.43 -7.10
C ASN A 54 -6.00 4.49 -6.76
N GLY A 55 -5.48 5.16 -7.78
CA GLY A 55 -4.39 6.09 -7.63
C GLY A 55 -4.02 6.77 -8.94
N GLU A 56 -3.15 7.75 -8.83
CA GLU A 56 -2.63 8.50 -9.95
C GLU A 56 -1.13 8.71 -9.80
N ALA A 57 -0.40 8.51 -10.90
CA ALA A 57 1.01 8.82 -11.00
C ALA A 57 1.20 10.02 -11.93
N ILE A 58 1.94 11.03 -11.47
CA ILE A 58 2.29 12.20 -12.26
C ILE A 58 3.62 11.91 -12.97
N ASP A 59 3.53 11.70 -14.28
CA ASP A 59 4.68 11.39 -15.14
C ASP A 59 5.44 12.63 -15.62
N ARG A 60 4.83 13.82 -15.57
CA ARG A 60 5.49 15.07 -15.98
C ARG A 60 5.63 16.04 -14.82
N VAL A 61 6.88 16.36 -14.49
CA VAL A 61 7.19 17.62 -13.82
C VAL A 61 7.17 18.69 -14.91
N GLU A 62 6.01 19.32 -15.14
CA GLU A 62 6.03 20.65 -15.74
C GLU A 62 6.48 21.60 -14.63
N LEU A 63 7.80 21.79 -14.54
CA LEU A 63 8.35 23.01 -13.96
C LEU A 63 7.77 24.15 -14.81
N PHE A 64 6.95 24.98 -14.18
CA PHE A 64 6.46 26.24 -14.74
C PHE A 64 7.60 27.04 -15.41
#